data_AF-A0A7S3XJY8-F1
#
_entry.id   AF-A0A7S3XJY8-F1
#
_cell.length_a   1.000
_cell.length_b   1.000
_cell.length_c   1.000
_cell.angle_alpha   90.00
_cell.angle_beta   90.00
_cell.angle_gamma   90.00
#
_symmetry.space_group_name_H-M   'P 1'
#
loop_
_entity.id
_entity.type
_entity.pdbx_description
1 polymer ?
#
loop_
_entity_poly.entity_id
_entity_poly.type
_entity_poly.pdbx_seq_one_letter_code
_entity_poly.pdbx_strand_id
1 'polypeptide(L)'
;AASKRVARAATKVVAKKAARKATKKATRKATKKVKKTKRVSKIASGKRAKSAVFKGRKEKTVGGLKASDLMKSKSGKIVSKKQSMSAKKNFAKRLGGWNKAVMAARKALSVKGFCAVGGKSAQGKALLAKARALYRK
;
A
#
# COMPACT_ATOMS: atom_id res chain seq x y z
N ALA A 1 46.70 89.15 33.73
CA ALA A 1 46.21 88.20 32.73
C ALA A 1 46.11 86.81 33.37
N ALA A 2 45.00 86.09 33.07
CA ALA A 2 44.71 84.67 33.35
C ALA A 2 44.75 84.19 34.81
N SER A 3 43.72 84.49 35.62
CA SER A 3 42.52 83.64 35.90
C SER A 3 42.85 82.31 36.62
N LYS A 4 42.74 82.25 37.96
CA LYS A 4 41.50 81.97 38.74
C LYS A 4 40.99 80.54 38.47
N ARG A 5 40.70 79.67 39.44
CA ARG A 5 40.27 79.88 40.83
C ARG A 5 40.13 78.47 41.49
N VAL A 6 40.47 78.38 42.79
CA VAL A 6 39.79 77.69 43.94
C VAL A 6 38.87 76.48 43.68
N ALA A 7 38.72 75.47 44.54
CA ALA A 7 39.13 75.24 45.92
C ALA A 7 38.89 73.76 46.27
N ARG A 8 39.67 73.26 47.23
CA ARG A 8 39.25 72.48 48.43
C ARG A 8 38.33 71.27 48.23
N ALA A 9 38.85 70.09 48.60
CA ALA A 9 38.55 69.42 49.89
C ALA A 9 37.24 68.63 49.83
N ALA A 10 37.02 67.52 50.51
CA ALA A 10 37.79 66.61 51.34
C ALA A 10 36.82 65.42 51.53
N THR A 11 37.38 64.23 51.74
CA THR A 11 36.83 63.16 52.59
C THR A 11 35.34 62.81 52.50
N LYS A 12 35.04 61.55 52.21
CA LYS A 12 34.54 60.55 53.18
C LYS A 12 33.77 59.44 52.45
N VAL A 13 34.21 58.21 52.73
CA VAL A 13 33.41 57.08 53.21
C VAL A 13 31.89 57.27 53.12
N VAL A 14 31.17 56.39 52.41
CA VAL A 14 30.19 55.46 52.99
C VAL A 14 29.40 54.68 51.93
N ALA A 15 29.27 53.37 52.18
CA ALA A 15 28.05 52.55 52.08
C ALA A 15 27.23 52.48 50.77
N LYS A 16 27.05 51.26 50.25
CA LYS A 16 25.76 50.54 50.06
C LYS A 16 25.97 49.33 49.14
N LYS A 17 25.75 48.10 49.62
CA LYS A 17 24.46 47.36 49.60
C LYS A 17 24.06 46.90 48.19
N ALA A 18 24.16 45.58 47.95
CA ALA A 18 23.40 44.73 47.02
C ALA A 18 24.32 43.58 46.55
N ALA A 19 23.95 42.33 46.31
CA ALA A 19 22.73 41.54 46.42
C ALA A 19 23.14 40.10 46.06
N ARG A 20 22.45 39.07 46.62
CA ARG A 20 22.07 37.75 46.03
C ARG A 20 23.11 37.03 45.12
N LYS A 21 23.37 35.72 45.24
CA LYS A 21 22.39 34.62 45.12
C LYS A 21 23.13 33.28 45.21
N ALA A 22 22.74 32.40 46.14
CA ALA A 22 23.12 30.99 46.10
C ALA A 22 22.23 30.23 45.10
N THR A 23 22.81 29.48 44.16
CA THR A 23 22.06 28.62 43.23
C THR A 23 22.45 27.15 43.43
N LYS A 24 21.53 26.41 44.05
CA LYS A 24 21.52 24.94 44.17
C LYS A 24 21.49 24.30 42.77
N LYS A 25 22.42 23.37 42.52
CA LYS A 25 22.51 22.58 41.28
C LYS A 25 21.48 21.44 41.33
N ALA A 26 20.31 21.67 40.73
CA ALA A 26 19.26 20.66 40.61
C ALA A 26 19.60 19.64 39.51
N THR A 27 19.69 18.36 39.89
CA THR A 27 19.75 17.18 39.02
C THR A 27 18.53 17.12 38.10
N ARG A 28 18.70 17.46 36.81
CA ARG A 28 17.68 17.24 35.78
C ARG A 28 17.60 15.74 35.44
N LYS A 29 16.66 15.01 36.05
CA LYS A 29 16.21 13.72 35.52
C LYS A 29 15.56 13.97 34.16
N ALA A 30 16.18 13.49 33.09
CA ALA A 30 15.60 13.48 31.75
C ALA A 30 14.36 12.59 31.74
N THR A 31 13.19 13.20 31.82
CA THR A 31 11.91 12.51 31.59
C THR A 31 11.88 12.05 30.14
N LYS A 32 12.06 10.74 29.90
CA LYS A 32 11.84 10.13 28.58
C LYS A 32 10.40 10.45 28.17
N LYS A 33 10.22 11.37 27.21
CA LYS A 33 8.93 11.59 26.54
C LYS A 33 8.47 10.26 25.95
N VAL A 34 7.52 9.61 26.61
CA VAL A 34 6.79 8.47 26.05
C VAL A 34 6.03 9.00 24.84
N LYS A 35 6.56 8.77 23.63
CA LYS A 35 5.86 9.13 22.39
C LYS A 35 4.56 8.33 22.37
N LYS A 36 3.40 9.00 22.47
CA LYS A 36 2.08 8.39 22.21
C LYS A 36 2.16 7.59 20.92
N THR A 37 1.91 6.29 20.99
CA THR A 37 1.79 5.42 19.83
C THR A 37 0.69 5.98 18.93
N LYS A 38 1.03 6.32 17.69
CA LYS A 38 0.06 6.86 16.73
C LYS A 38 -1.07 5.84 16.56
N ARG A 39 -2.33 6.26 16.76
CA ARG A 39 -3.51 5.42 16.53
C ARG A 39 -3.49 4.94 15.08
N VAL A 40 -3.28 3.63 14.90
CA VAL A 40 -3.27 3.00 13.58
C VAL A 40 -4.69 3.12 12.99
N SER A 41 -4.83 3.68 11.79
CA SER A 41 -6.15 3.82 11.15
C SER A 41 -6.82 2.45 10.99
N LYS A 42 -8.14 2.35 11.22
CA LYS A 42 -8.90 1.12 10.92
C LYS A 42 -9.09 0.91 9.41
N ILE A 43 -9.08 2.01 8.65
CA ILE A 43 -9.26 2.03 7.20
C ILE A 43 -7.92 1.86 6.49
N ALA A 44 -7.87 0.92 5.55
CA ALA A 44 -6.73 0.69 4.68
C ALA A 44 -6.82 1.56 3.42
N SER A 45 -5.76 2.33 3.16
CA SER A 45 -5.58 3.17 1.98
C SER A 45 -4.37 2.74 1.15
N GLY A 46 -4.28 3.26 -0.07
CA GLY A 46 -3.15 3.04 -0.99
C GLY A 46 -3.16 1.69 -1.72
N LYS A 47 -2.09 1.45 -2.50
CA LYS A 47 -1.96 0.30 -3.42
C LYS A 47 -2.11 -1.07 -2.75
N ARG A 48 -1.74 -1.18 -1.47
CA ARG A 48 -1.78 -2.42 -0.68
C ARG A 48 -3.03 -2.56 0.20
N ALA A 49 -4.03 -1.68 0.05
CA ALA A 49 -5.22 -1.66 0.91
C ALA A 49 -5.93 -3.03 1.00
N LYS A 50 -6.25 -3.63 -0.14
CA LYS A 50 -6.91 -4.95 -0.20
C LYS A 50 -6.07 -6.04 0.45
N SER A 51 -4.76 -6.01 0.29
CA SER A 51 -3.86 -6.99 0.92
C SER A 51 -3.78 -6.78 2.44
N ALA A 52 -3.74 -5.53 2.92
CA ALA A 52 -3.71 -5.22 4.34
C ALA A 52 -5.00 -5.68 5.06
N VAL A 53 -6.16 -5.47 4.43
CA VAL A 53 -7.45 -5.95 4.94
C VAL A 53 -7.54 -7.46 4.91
N PHE A 54 -7.15 -8.10 3.79
CA PHE A 54 -7.16 -9.55 3.68
C PHE A 54 -6.25 -10.25 4.72
N LYS A 55 -5.14 -9.61 5.10
CA LYS A 55 -4.23 -10.08 6.16
C LYS A 55 -4.68 -9.69 7.58
N GLY A 56 -5.84 -9.06 7.75
CA GLY A 56 -6.36 -8.64 9.05
C GLY A 56 -5.65 -7.45 9.70
N ARG A 57 -4.72 -6.77 9.01
CA ARG A 57 -3.99 -5.60 9.56
C ARG A 57 -4.89 -4.37 9.69
N LYS A 58 -6.02 -4.37 8.99
CA LYS A 58 -6.99 -3.28 8.85
C LYS A 58 -8.37 -3.90 8.69
N GLU A 59 -9.40 -3.17 9.09
CA GLU A 59 -10.78 -3.67 9.11
C GLU A 59 -11.44 -3.59 7.74
N LYS A 60 -11.30 -2.45 7.06
CA LYS A 60 -11.93 -2.17 5.77
C LYS A 60 -11.05 -1.31 4.86
N THR A 61 -11.26 -1.40 3.55
CA THR A 61 -10.62 -0.48 2.60
C THR A 61 -11.35 0.87 2.55
N VAL A 62 -10.76 1.89 1.91
CA VAL A 62 -11.45 3.19 1.68
C VAL A 62 -12.80 2.99 0.98
N GLY A 63 -12.89 2.05 0.04
CA GLY A 63 -14.14 1.69 -0.64
C GLY A 63 -15.04 0.69 0.12
N GLY A 64 -14.84 0.52 1.42
CA GLY A 64 -15.73 -0.28 2.28
C GLY A 64 -15.53 -1.79 2.26
N LEU A 65 -14.69 -2.34 1.37
CA LEU A 65 -14.47 -3.80 1.29
C LEU A 65 -13.84 -4.36 2.58
N LYS A 66 -14.43 -5.43 3.11
CA LYS A 66 -13.91 -6.22 4.24
C LYS A 66 -13.16 -7.46 3.75
N ALA A 67 -12.49 -8.17 4.65
CA ALA A 67 -11.78 -9.41 4.32
C ALA A 67 -12.71 -10.48 3.71
N SER A 68 -13.96 -10.55 4.18
CA SER A 68 -15.02 -11.43 3.66
C SER A 68 -15.32 -11.22 2.17
N ASP A 69 -15.11 -10.01 1.67
CA ASP A 69 -15.45 -9.61 0.29
C ASP A 69 -14.27 -9.77 -0.66
N LEU A 70 -13.12 -10.19 -0.15
CA LEU A 70 -11.88 -10.34 -0.88
C LEU A 70 -11.54 -11.81 -1.09
N MET A 71 -10.80 -12.09 -2.16
CA MET A 71 -10.24 -13.40 -2.43
C MET A 71 -8.89 -13.27 -3.14
N LYS A 72 -8.06 -14.31 -3.05
CA LYS A 72 -6.79 -14.41 -3.75
C LYS A 72 -7.01 -15.05 -5.13
N SER A 73 -6.53 -14.39 -6.20
CA SER A 73 -6.51 -14.97 -7.55
C SER A 73 -5.38 -15.99 -7.70
N LYS A 74 -5.40 -16.77 -8.79
CA LYS A 74 -4.30 -17.71 -9.12
C LYS A 74 -2.94 -17.02 -9.25
N SER A 75 -2.91 -15.79 -9.74
CA SER A 75 -1.71 -14.93 -9.82
C SER A 75 -1.29 -14.31 -8.47
N GLY A 76 -1.96 -14.65 -7.37
CA GLY A 76 -1.65 -14.14 -6.04
C GLY A 76 -2.20 -12.74 -5.73
N LYS A 77 -2.89 -12.09 -6.67
CA LYS A 77 -3.48 -10.77 -6.48
C LYS A 77 -4.75 -10.86 -5.63
N ILE A 78 -4.90 -9.96 -4.66
CA ILE A 78 -6.13 -9.84 -3.89
C ILE A 78 -7.14 -8.99 -4.65
N VAL A 79 -8.27 -9.60 -5.03
CA VAL A 79 -9.37 -8.99 -5.78
C VAL A 79 -10.67 -9.13 -4.99
N SER A 80 -11.70 -8.37 -5.34
CA SER A 80 -13.01 -8.57 -4.72
C SER A 80 -13.67 -9.83 -5.26
N LYS A 81 -14.44 -10.52 -4.42
CA LYS A 81 -15.20 -11.71 -4.80
C LYS A 81 -16.16 -11.40 -5.94
N LYS A 82 -16.86 -10.26 -5.87
CA LYS A 82 -17.74 -9.75 -6.94
C LYS A 82 -17.01 -9.64 -8.28
N GLN A 83 -15.81 -9.07 -8.31
CA GLN A 83 -15.02 -8.93 -9.53
C GLN A 83 -14.59 -10.29 -10.09
N SER A 84 -14.15 -11.21 -9.23
CA SER A 84 -13.78 -12.57 -9.63
C SER A 84 -14.96 -13.34 -10.24
N MET A 85 -16.13 -13.26 -9.61
CA MET A 85 -17.34 -13.91 -10.12
C MET A 85 -17.80 -13.32 -11.46
N SER A 86 -17.77 -11.98 -11.60
CA SER A 86 -18.08 -11.31 -12.86
C SER A 86 -17.14 -11.75 -13.99
N ALA A 87 -15.82 -11.82 -13.71
CA ALA A 87 -14.84 -12.28 -14.69
C ALA A 87 -15.10 -13.75 -15.12
N LYS A 88 -15.42 -14.64 -14.17
CA LYS A 88 -15.79 -16.04 -14.48
C LYS A 88 -17.04 -16.13 -15.35
N LYS A 89 -18.08 -15.35 -15.03
CA LYS A 89 -19.32 -15.28 -15.84
C LYS A 89 -19.04 -14.78 -17.25
N ASN A 90 -18.25 -13.72 -17.39
CA ASN A 90 -17.91 -13.16 -18.71
C ASN A 90 -17.06 -14.13 -19.54
N PHE A 91 -16.12 -14.83 -18.91
CA PHE A 91 -15.35 -15.87 -19.56
C PHE A 91 -16.26 -16.99 -20.09
N ALA A 92 -17.16 -17.51 -19.25
CA ALA A 92 -18.09 -18.56 -19.65
C ALA A 92 -19.00 -18.13 -20.82
N LYS A 93 -19.48 -16.88 -20.83
CA LYS A 93 -20.35 -16.35 -21.88
C LYS A 93 -19.67 -16.13 -23.23
N ARG A 94 -18.38 -15.79 -23.25
CA ARG A 94 -17.68 -15.37 -24.48
C ARG A 94 -16.71 -16.44 -24.98
N LEU A 95 -15.65 -16.69 -24.23
CA LEU A 95 -14.51 -17.49 -24.69
C LEU A 95 -14.54 -18.94 -24.18
N GLY A 96 -15.31 -19.20 -23.13
CA GLY A 96 -15.34 -20.49 -22.45
C GLY A 96 -15.79 -21.64 -23.34
N GLY A 97 -16.84 -21.43 -24.16
CA GLY A 97 -17.32 -22.43 -25.11
C GLY A 97 -16.27 -22.75 -26.18
N TRP A 98 -15.71 -21.73 -26.82
CA TRP A 98 -14.68 -21.90 -27.84
C TRP A 98 -13.43 -22.60 -27.30
N ASN A 99 -12.94 -22.20 -26.12
CA ASN A 99 -11.78 -22.84 -25.50
C ASN A 99 -12.05 -24.32 -25.19
N LYS A 100 -13.25 -24.68 -24.74
CA LYS A 100 -13.63 -26.09 -24.51
C LYS A 100 -13.62 -26.88 -25.82
N ALA A 101 -14.20 -26.34 -26.89
CA ALA A 101 -14.21 -26.97 -28.20
C ALA A 101 -12.79 -27.18 -28.76
N VAL A 102 -11.91 -26.19 -28.63
CA VAL A 102 -10.50 -26.30 -29.03
C VAL A 102 -9.76 -27.34 -28.19
N MET A 103 -9.96 -27.38 -26.87
CA MET A 103 -9.35 -28.40 -26.00
C MET A 103 -9.81 -29.82 -26.39
N ALA A 104 -11.11 -30.01 -26.66
CA ALA A 104 -11.64 -31.29 -27.12
C ALA A 104 -11.08 -31.69 -28.49
N ALA A 105 -11.01 -30.75 -29.44
CA ALA A 105 -10.40 -30.99 -30.75
C ALA A 105 -8.91 -31.37 -30.64
N ARG A 106 -8.14 -30.70 -29.78
CA ARG A 106 -6.73 -31.02 -29.53
C ARG A 106 -6.54 -32.44 -28.98
N LYS A 107 -7.40 -32.85 -28.04
CA LYS A 107 -7.41 -34.22 -27.49
C LYS A 107 -7.75 -35.24 -28.58
N ALA A 108 -8.78 -34.97 -29.37
CA ALA A 108 -9.25 -35.88 -30.43
C ALA A 108 -8.30 -35.99 -31.64
N LEU A 109 -7.34 -35.09 -31.78
CA LEU A 109 -6.30 -35.11 -32.82
C LEU A 109 -4.91 -35.34 -32.22
N SER A 110 -4.81 -35.67 -30.93
CA SER A 110 -3.57 -35.94 -30.21
C SER A 110 -2.47 -34.88 -30.42
N VAL A 111 -2.85 -33.60 -30.50
CA VAL A 111 -1.93 -32.48 -30.75
C VAL A 111 -1.12 -32.17 -29.48
N LYS A 112 0.14 -32.60 -29.46
CA LYS A 112 1.12 -32.28 -28.41
C LYS A 112 1.95 -31.06 -28.80
N GLY A 113 2.34 -30.24 -27.82
CA GLY A 113 3.12 -29.02 -28.07
C GLY A 113 2.30 -27.89 -28.72
N PHE A 114 3.02 -26.92 -29.29
CA PHE A 114 2.41 -25.77 -29.94
C PHE A 114 1.85 -26.14 -31.31
N CYS A 115 0.63 -25.67 -31.62
CA CYS A 115 0.02 -25.80 -32.94
C CYS A 115 -0.85 -24.58 -33.19
N ALA A 116 -0.58 -23.84 -34.27
CA ALA A 116 -1.35 -22.67 -34.64
C ALA A 116 -2.74 -23.09 -35.12
N VAL A 117 -3.79 -22.64 -34.42
CA VAL A 117 -5.19 -22.89 -34.80
C VAL A 117 -5.47 -22.18 -36.13
N GLY A 118 -5.73 -22.94 -37.21
CA GLY A 118 -5.95 -22.39 -38.54
C GLY A 118 -4.69 -21.91 -39.26
N GLY A 119 -3.50 -22.33 -38.82
CA GLY A 119 -2.23 -21.98 -39.47
C GLY A 119 -2.04 -22.61 -40.85
N LYS A 120 -0.86 -22.36 -41.45
CA LYS A 120 -0.49 -22.90 -42.77
C LYS A 120 -0.34 -24.42 -42.78
N SER A 121 0.01 -25.02 -41.64
CA SER A 121 0.20 -26.47 -41.51
C SER A 121 -1.12 -27.24 -41.61
N ALA A 122 -1.08 -28.45 -42.18
CA ALA A 122 -2.25 -29.32 -42.31
C ALA A 122 -2.91 -29.61 -40.95
N GLN A 123 -2.09 -29.86 -39.92
CA GLN A 123 -2.55 -30.08 -38.54
C GLN A 123 -3.32 -28.87 -37.97
N GLY A 124 -2.85 -27.65 -38.23
CA GLY A 124 -3.50 -26.42 -37.77
C GLY A 124 -4.86 -26.18 -38.41
N LYS A 125 -4.97 -26.46 -39.72
CA LYS A 125 -6.24 -26.41 -40.47
C LYS A 125 -7.23 -27.46 -39.97
N ALA A 126 -6.77 -28.71 -39.78
CA ALA A 126 -7.60 -29.79 -39.24
C ALA A 126 -8.11 -29.49 -37.82
N LEU A 127 -7.24 -28.91 -36.98
CA LEU A 127 -7.61 -28.48 -35.63
C LEU A 127 -8.73 -27.44 -35.63
N LEU A 128 -8.63 -26.43 -36.49
CA LEU A 128 -9.66 -25.38 -36.62
C LEU A 128 -10.98 -25.96 -37.11
N ALA A 129 -10.95 -26.81 -38.13
CA ALA A 129 -12.14 -27.45 -38.68
C ALA A 129 -12.88 -28.26 -37.60
N LYS A 130 -12.16 -29.10 -36.84
CA LYS A 130 -12.74 -29.91 -35.75
C LYS A 130 -13.22 -29.06 -34.58
N ALA A 131 -12.49 -28.00 -34.21
CA ALA A 131 -12.92 -27.08 -33.16
C ALA A 131 -14.21 -26.34 -33.53
N ARG A 132 -14.33 -25.85 -34.78
CA ARG A 132 -15.57 -25.22 -35.29
C ARG A 132 -16.75 -26.20 -35.29
N ALA A 133 -16.53 -27.46 -35.69
CA ALA A 133 -17.58 -28.48 -35.67
C ALA A 133 -18.07 -28.77 -34.24
N LEU A 134 -17.17 -28.82 -33.25
CA LEU A 134 -17.53 -29.02 -31.84
C LEU A 134 -18.13 -27.78 -31.17
N TYR A 135 -17.90 -26.59 -31.71
CA TYR A 135 -18.43 -25.33 -31.17
C TYR A 135 -19.83 -24.97 -31.71
N ARG A 136 -20.14 -25.43 -32.94
CA ARG A 136 -21.46 -25.26 -33.55
C ARG A 136 -22.49 -26.27 -33.04
N LYS A 137 -22.02 -27.37 -32.44
CA LYS A 137 -22.84 -28.30 -31.65
C LYS A 137 -23.09 -27.70 -30.26
#